data_AF-A0A4Q6BRX4-F1
#
_entry.id   AF-A0A4Q6BRX4-F1
#
_cell.length_a   1.000
_cell.length_b   1.000
_cell.length_c   1.000
_cell.angle_alpha   90.00
_cell.angle_beta   90.00
_cell.angle_gamma   90.00
#
_symmetry.space_group_name_H-M   'P 1'
#
loop_
_entity.id
_entity.type
_entity.pdbx_description
1 polymer ?
#
loop_
_entity_poly.entity_id
_entity_poly.type
_entity_poly.pdbx_seq_one_letter_code
_entity_poly.pdbx_strand_id
1 'polypeptide(L)'
;MRIAVPREIKNREYRVGLTPSGVRELTSAGHEVSFEKGAGAGAGYPDAAYEAAGARGVEDAAALFEAAELIVKVKEPQPVELARLKAGQTLFTYLHLAADREQAEALMASGCTAVAYETITAPDGSLPLLAPMSEIAGRMSIQVAAHTLEKAQGGAGLLLGGVPGVPPARVVVLGGGVAGTNAATMGVGLGASVCVVDRSLPKLRELSARFGAA
;
A
#
# COMPACT_ATOMS: atom_id res chain seq x y z
N MET A 1 16.57 -13.90 14.27
CA MET A 1 16.79 -12.44 14.22
C MET A 1 15.69 -11.71 14.98
N ARG A 2 15.94 -10.46 15.37
CA ARG A 2 14.99 -9.57 16.06
C ARG A 2 14.27 -8.68 15.05
N ILE A 3 12.96 -8.88 14.91
CA ILE A 3 12.09 -8.21 13.94
C ILE A 3 11.14 -7.27 14.68
N ALA A 4 11.09 -6.00 14.29
CA ALA A 4 10.25 -4.98 14.89
C ALA A 4 9.13 -4.53 13.94
N VAL A 5 7.93 -4.39 14.51
CA VAL A 5 6.72 -3.87 13.84
C VAL A 5 6.24 -2.62 14.59
N PRO A 6 6.79 -1.44 14.27
CA PRO A 6 6.36 -0.20 14.89
C PRO A 6 4.96 0.20 14.40
N ARG A 7 4.30 1.07 15.15
CA ARG A 7 3.03 1.66 14.71
C ARG A 7 3.31 2.67 13.60
N GLU A 8 2.43 2.72 12.61
CA GLU A 8 2.49 3.78 11.60
C GLU A 8 2.05 5.11 12.18
N ILE A 9 2.87 6.15 11.98
CA ILE A 9 2.63 7.49 12.51
C ILE A 9 2.35 8.53 11.43
N LYS A 10 2.38 8.13 10.15
CA LYS A 10 1.96 9.00 9.05
C LYS A 10 0.46 9.27 9.15
N ASN A 11 0.05 10.51 8.91
CA ASN A 11 -1.35 10.92 9.00
C ASN A 11 -2.25 10.02 8.13
N ARG A 12 -3.32 9.49 8.74
CA ARG A 12 -4.29 8.57 8.12
C ARG A 12 -3.69 7.28 7.55
N GLU A 13 -2.57 6.83 8.09
CA GLU A 13 -2.08 5.48 7.85
C GLU A 13 -2.62 4.55 8.95
N TYR A 14 -3.41 3.57 8.54
CA TYR A 14 -4.06 2.62 9.45
C TYR A 14 -3.56 1.19 9.26
N ARG A 15 -2.75 0.94 8.23
CA ARG A 15 -2.14 -0.38 8.00
C ARG A 15 -0.98 -0.60 8.96
N VAL A 16 -0.46 -1.82 8.96
CA VAL A 16 0.64 -2.27 9.82
C VAL A 16 1.58 -3.15 9.02
N GLY A 17 2.89 -3.11 9.33
CA GLY A 17 3.93 -3.78 8.54
C GLY A 17 3.82 -5.30 8.51
N LEU A 18 3.31 -5.92 9.58
CA LEU A 18 3.03 -7.35 9.65
C LEU A 18 1.68 -7.61 10.31
N THR A 19 0.94 -8.58 9.78
CA THR A 19 -0.28 -9.10 10.40
C THR A 19 0.04 -10.17 11.43
N PRO A 20 -0.89 -10.55 12.33
CA PRO A 20 -0.70 -11.68 13.24
C PRO A 20 -0.34 -13.01 12.54
N SER A 21 -0.83 -13.23 11.32
CA SER A 21 -0.45 -14.40 10.52
C SER A 21 1.03 -14.38 10.10
N GLY A 22 1.52 -13.22 9.64
CA GLY A 22 2.94 -13.05 9.30
C GLY A 22 3.85 -13.17 10.52
N VAL A 23 3.40 -12.64 11.67
CA VAL A 23 4.09 -12.83 12.95
C VAL A 23 4.22 -14.31 13.29
N ARG A 24 3.13 -15.09 13.20
CA ARG A 24 3.14 -16.52 13.52
C ARG A 24 4.13 -17.30 12.67
N GLU A 25 4.23 -16.98 11.38
CA GLU A 25 5.19 -17.63 10.49
C GLU A 25 6.63 -17.35 10.92
N LEU A 26 6.95 -16.08 11.20
CA LEU A 26 8.30 -15.66 11.61
C LEU A 26 8.69 -16.24 12.97
N THR A 27 7.77 -16.26 13.94
CA THR A 27 8.03 -16.86 15.26
C THR A 27 8.20 -18.38 15.16
N SER A 28 7.41 -19.05 14.32
CA SER A 28 7.56 -20.49 14.05
C SER A 28 8.88 -20.83 13.37
N ALA A 29 9.43 -19.91 12.56
CA ALA A 29 10.76 -20.02 11.98
C ALA A 29 11.92 -19.68 12.97
N GLY A 30 11.61 -19.41 14.25
CA GLY A 30 12.60 -19.13 15.29
C GLY A 30 13.08 -17.68 15.33
N HIS A 31 12.34 -16.74 14.76
CA HIS A 31 12.63 -15.30 14.88
C HIS A 31 11.92 -14.69 16.09
N GLU A 32 12.54 -13.68 16.68
CA GLU A 32 11.94 -12.90 17.78
C GLU A 32 11.21 -11.71 17.17
N VAL A 33 9.88 -11.69 17.27
CA VAL A 33 9.06 -10.59 16.76
C VAL A 33 8.60 -9.70 17.92
N SER A 34 8.82 -8.40 17.81
CA SER A 34 8.29 -7.39 18.74
C SER A 34 7.45 -6.37 17.99
N PHE A 35 6.40 -5.86 18.63
CA PHE A 35 5.51 -4.86 18.03
C PHE A 35 5.26 -3.71 19.01
N GLU A 36 5.03 -2.50 18.49
CA GLU A 36 4.56 -1.37 19.32
C GLU A 36 3.11 -1.64 19.73
N LYS A 37 2.79 -1.56 21.02
CA LYS A 37 1.41 -1.74 21.49
C LYS A 37 0.45 -0.81 20.75
N GLY A 38 -0.66 -1.34 20.27
CA GLY A 38 -1.63 -0.65 19.43
C GLY A 38 -1.24 -0.51 17.95
N ALA A 39 -0.10 -1.03 17.49
CA ALA A 39 0.33 -0.89 16.08
C ALA A 39 -0.69 -1.45 15.08
N GLY A 40 -1.36 -2.55 15.42
CA GLY A 40 -2.34 -3.20 14.55
C GLY A 40 -3.78 -2.68 14.67
N ALA A 41 -4.07 -1.79 15.63
CA ALA A 41 -5.44 -1.41 15.96
C ALA A 41 -6.19 -0.79 14.77
N GLY A 42 -5.52 0.07 13.99
CA GLY A 42 -6.08 0.68 12.79
C GLY A 42 -6.42 -0.32 11.68
N ALA A 43 -5.73 -1.47 11.66
CA ALA A 43 -5.94 -2.56 10.71
C ALA A 43 -6.91 -3.64 11.23
N GLY A 44 -7.50 -3.43 12.42
CA GLY A 44 -8.43 -4.39 13.04
C GLY A 44 -7.74 -5.54 13.78
N TYR A 45 -6.45 -5.42 14.11
CA TYR A 45 -5.71 -6.44 14.86
C TYR A 45 -5.41 -5.94 16.28
N PRO A 46 -6.08 -6.48 17.32
CA PRO A 46 -5.77 -6.14 18.70
C PRO A 46 -4.42 -6.72 19.14
N ASP A 47 -3.78 -6.11 20.12
CA ASP A 47 -2.47 -6.55 20.66
C ASP A 47 -2.46 -8.03 21.07
N ALA A 48 -3.57 -8.51 21.68
CA ALA A 48 -3.73 -9.91 22.06
C ALA A 48 -3.59 -10.90 20.88
N ALA A 49 -3.92 -10.47 19.65
CA ALA A 49 -3.74 -11.31 18.46
C ALA A 49 -2.25 -11.45 18.08
N TYR A 50 -1.43 -10.42 18.29
CA TYR A 50 0.02 -10.48 18.09
C TYR A 50 0.69 -11.33 19.16
N GLU A 51 0.29 -11.16 20.42
CA GLU A 51 0.79 -11.97 21.54
C GLU A 51 0.45 -13.45 21.35
N ALA A 52 -0.78 -13.77 20.94
CA ALA A 52 -1.19 -15.13 20.58
C ALA A 52 -0.50 -15.69 19.32
N ALA A 53 0.16 -14.84 18.53
CA ALA A 53 1.03 -15.24 17.42
C ALA A 53 2.50 -15.38 17.83
N GLY A 54 2.83 -15.13 19.10
CA GLY A 54 4.17 -15.26 19.66
C GLY A 54 5.02 -14.00 19.62
N ALA A 55 4.46 -12.84 19.26
CA ALA A 55 5.18 -11.57 19.35
C ALA A 55 5.12 -10.95 20.74
N ARG A 56 6.12 -10.15 21.06
CA ARG A 56 6.21 -9.37 22.30
C ARG A 56 5.73 -7.93 22.08
N GLY A 57 4.77 -7.48 22.89
CA GLY A 57 4.35 -6.08 22.90
C GLY A 57 5.36 -5.17 23.60
N VAL A 58 5.65 -4.01 23.02
CA VAL A 58 6.56 -2.98 23.54
C VAL A 58 5.85 -1.63 23.55
N GLU A 59 5.94 -0.88 24.65
CA GLU A 59 5.31 0.44 24.77
C GLU A 59 6.18 1.57 24.21
N ASP A 60 7.48 1.51 24.48
CA ASP A 60 8.42 2.52 23.99
C ASP A 60 8.90 2.18 22.58
N ALA A 61 8.48 3.00 21.62
CA ALA A 61 8.90 2.87 20.23
C ALA A 61 10.42 3.09 20.06
N ALA A 62 11.09 3.88 20.92
CA ALA A 62 12.54 4.03 20.85
C ALA A 62 13.25 2.73 21.21
N ALA A 63 12.87 2.09 22.32
CA ALA A 63 13.38 0.77 22.69
C ALA A 63 13.09 -0.31 21.64
N LEU A 64 11.92 -0.26 20.98
CA LEU A 64 11.56 -1.17 19.91
C LEU A 64 12.51 -1.04 18.70
N PHE A 65 12.77 0.19 18.25
CA PHE A 65 13.74 0.43 17.17
C PHE A 65 15.15 0.02 17.62
N GLU A 66 15.58 0.37 18.83
CA GLU A 66 16.94 0.13 19.32
C GLU A 66 17.33 -1.36 19.31
N ALA A 67 16.39 -2.24 19.64
CA ALA A 67 16.61 -3.69 19.70
C ALA A 67 16.51 -4.42 18.34
N ALA A 68 15.99 -3.76 17.30
CA ALA A 68 15.66 -4.37 16.02
C ALA A 68 16.88 -4.63 15.13
N GLU A 69 16.90 -5.79 14.47
CA GLU A 69 17.78 -6.09 13.33
C GLU A 69 17.05 -5.85 12.01
N LEU A 70 15.76 -6.16 11.96
CA LEU A 70 14.86 -5.88 10.84
C LEU A 70 13.65 -5.06 11.34
N ILE A 71 13.35 -3.95 10.68
CA ILE A 71 12.18 -3.12 10.94
C ILE A 71 11.26 -3.22 9.73
N VAL A 72 10.04 -3.71 9.95
CA VAL A 72 9.03 -3.90 8.90
C VAL A 72 7.94 -2.86 9.06
N LYS A 73 7.81 -1.97 8.07
CA LYS A 73 6.84 -0.87 8.06
C LYS A 73 5.98 -0.90 6.80
N VAL A 74 4.98 -0.01 6.75
CA VAL A 74 4.17 0.28 5.57
C VAL A 74 4.69 1.52 4.87
N LYS A 75 4.80 2.66 5.57
CA LYS A 75 5.19 3.94 4.97
C LYS A 75 6.64 4.27 5.27
N GLU A 76 7.13 5.29 4.58
CA GLU A 76 8.44 5.83 4.83
C GLU A 76 8.57 6.33 6.28
N PRO A 77 9.74 6.15 6.91
CA PRO A 77 9.96 6.63 8.27
C PRO A 77 9.80 8.15 8.32
N GLN A 78 9.05 8.63 9.31
CA GLN A 78 8.93 10.07 9.55
C GLN A 78 10.18 10.61 10.27
N PRO A 79 10.39 11.94 10.37
CA PRO A 79 11.64 12.50 10.93
C PRO A 79 12.05 11.94 12.30
N VAL A 80 11.10 11.69 13.20
CA VAL A 80 11.36 11.11 14.52
C VAL A 80 11.77 9.64 14.46
N GLU A 81 11.33 8.89 13.44
CA GLU A 81 11.73 7.50 13.22
C GLU A 81 13.08 7.43 12.51
N LEU A 82 13.34 8.32 11.54
CA LEU A 82 14.63 8.44 10.86
C LEU A 82 15.77 8.65 11.87
N ALA A 83 15.56 9.48 12.89
CA ALA A 83 16.52 9.73 13.95
C ALA A 83 16.83 8.50 14.84
N ARG A 84 16.03 7.43 14.75
CA ARG A 84 16.22 6.17 15.51
C ARG A 84 16.92 5.09 14.70
N LEU A 85 17.06 5.28 13.38
CA LEU A 85 17.74 4.32 12.52
C LEU A 85 19.24 4.41 12.70
N LYS A 86 19.91 3.26 12.64
CA LYS A 86 21.36 3.14 12.81
C LYS A 86 21.94 2.01 11.97
N ALA A 87 23.27 2.01 11.85
CA ALA A 87 24.02 0.93 11.23
C ALA A 87 23.72 -0.43 11.88
N GLY A 88 23.69 -1.48 11.05
CA GLY A 88 23.34 -2.85 11.47
C GLY A 88 21.84 -3.16 11.45
N GLN A 89 20.99 -2.17 11.17
CA GLN A 89 19.56 -2.37 10.98
C GLN A 89 19.20 -2.46 9.51
N THR A 90 18.20 -3.29 9.20
CA THR A 90 17.52 -3.32 7.91
C THR A 90 16.14 -2.70 8.06
N LEU A 91 15.85 -1.64 7.30
CA LEU A 91 14.51 -1.08 7.16
C LEU A 91 13.87 -1.64 5.90
N PHE A 92 12.70 -2.26 6.03
CA PHE A 92 11.94 -2.83 4.92
C PHE A 92 10.54 -2.20 4.88
N THR A 93 10.31 -1.32 3.89
CA THR A 93 9.08 -0.50 3.80
C THR A 93 8.93 0.16 2.42
N TYR A 94 7.83 0.88 2.14
CA TYR A 94 7.77 1.81 1.02
C TYR A 94 8.61 3.06 1.30
N LEU A 95 9.48 3.47 0.37
CA LEU A 95 10.36 4.63 0.60
C LEU A 95 10.09 5.80 -0.34
N HIS A 96 9.83 5.55 -1.62
CA HIS A 96 9.62 6.58 -2.65
C HIS A 96 10.76 7.62 -2.75
N LEU A 97 12.01 7.18 -2.54
CA LEU A 97 13.19 8.04 -2.36
C LEU A 97 13.40 9.07 -3.48
N ALA A 98 13.04 8.74 -4.72
CA ALA A 98 13.20 9.65 -5.86
C ALA A 98 12.39 10.95 -5.71
N ALA A 99 11.35 10.96 -4.87
CA ALA A 99 10.51 12.12 -4.60
C ALA A 99 10.89 12.89 -3.32
N ASP A 100 11.80 12.35 -2.48
CA ASP A 100 12.13 12.92 -1.17
C ASP A 100 13.64 12.84 -0.89
N ARG A 101 14.32 13.95 -1.20
CA ARG A 101 15.77 14.08 -1.02
C ARG A 101 16.17 14.07 0.47
N GLU A 102 15.39 14.71 1.33
CA GLU A 102 15.72 14.83 2.76
C GLU A 102 15.68 13.46 3.43
N GLN A 103 14.66 12.66 3.11
CA GLN A 103 14.56 11.28 3.55
C GLN A 103 15.76 10.44 3.06
N ALA A 104 16.14 10.58 1.79
CA ALA A 104 17.28 9.86 1.23
C ALA A 104 18.59 10.22 1.94
N GLU A 105 18.84 11.50 2.20
CA GLU A 105 20.01 11.98 2.94
C GLU A 105 20.02 11.48 4.39
N ALA A 106 18.88 11.49 5.08
CA ALA A 106 18.76 10.96 6.44
C ALA A 106 19.02 9.45 6.51
N LEU A 107 18.51 8.66 5.55
CA LEU A 107 18.78 7.24 5.48
C LEU A 107 20.28 6.96 5.23
N MET A 108 20.92 7.71 4.32
CA MET A 108 22.36 7.60 4.11
C MET A 108 23.14 7.93 5.40
N ALA A 109 22.76 9.00 6.11
CA ALA A 109 23.42 9.41 7.35
C ALA A 109 23.26 8.37 8.48
N SER A 110 22.12 7.67 8.53
CA SER A 110 21.87 6.63 9.55
C SER A 110 22.79 5.40 9.39
N GLY A 111 23.28 5.14 8.18
CA GLY A 111 24.04 3.94 7.86
C GLY A 111 23.23 2.62 7.90
N CYS A 112 21.91 2.68 8.04
CA CYS A 112 21.07 1.49 7.95
C CYS A 112 21.01 0.94 6.51
N THR A 113 20.66 -0.33 6.37
CA THR A 113 20.30 -0.91 5.07
C THR A 113 18.82 -0.66 4.82
N ALA A 114 18.47 0.07 3.77
CA ALA A 114 17.08 0.35 3.43
C ALA A 114 16.66 -0.38 2.15
N VAL A 115 15.62 -1.21 2.26
CA VAL A 115 15.04 -1.96 1.14
C VAL A 115 13.64 -1.41 0.86
N ALA A 116 13.43 -0.90 -0.34
CA ALA A 116 12.17 -0.28 -0.75
C ALA A 116 11.24 -1.32 -1.39
N TYR A 117 10.00 -1.45 -0.89
CA TYR A 117 9.02 -2.37 -1.46
C TYR A 117 8.77 -2.12 -2.95
N GLU A 118 8.66 -0.85 -3.34
CA GLU A 118 8.30 -0.45 -4.70
C GLU A 118 9.41 -0.65 -5.74
N THR A 119 10.62 -1.03 -5.32
CA THR A 119 11.74 -1.30 -6.23
C THR A 119 12.13 -2.78 -6.30
N ILE A 120 11.56 -3.63 -5.44
CA ILE A 120 11.72 -5.08 -5.57
C ILE A 120 11.08 -5.52 -6.88
N THR A 121 11.92 -6.00 -7.78
CA THR A 121 11.58 -6.34 -9.16
C THR A 121 11.80 -7.83 -9.38
N ALA A 122 10.77 -8.52 -9.85
CA ALA A 122 10.85 -9.94 -10.21
C ALA A 122 11.60 -10.13 -11.55
N PRO A 123 12.03 -11.36 -11.90
CA PRO A 123 12.77 -11.62 -13.14
C PRO A 123 12.04 -11.20 -14.43
N ASP A 124 10.71 -11.13 -14.40
CA ASP A 124 9.86 -10.68 -15.51
C ASP A 124 9.69 -9.15 -15.58
N GLY A 125 10.33 -8.41 -14.67
CA GLY A 125 10.24 -6.95 -14.57
C GLY A 125 9.02 -6.45 -13.78
N SER A 126 8.18 -7.35 -13.22
CA SER A 126 7.04 -6.94 -12.41
C SER A 126 7.49 -6.47 -11.01
N LEU A 127 6.63 -5.67 -10.36
CA LEU A 127 6.85 -5.13 -9.01
C LEU A 127 5.87 -5.81 -8.03
N PRO A 128 6.18 -7.03 -7.54
CA PRO A 128 5.20 -7.87 -6.82
C PRO A 128 4.70 -7.25 -5.52
N LEU A 129 5.50 -6.42 -4.86
CA LEU A 129 5.09 -5.78 -3.61
C LEU A 129 4.27 -4.50 -3.87
N LEU A 130 4.48 -3.83 -5.01
CA LEU A 130 3.73 -2.64 -5.42
C LEU A 130 2.37 -3.00 -6.05
N ALA A 131 2.28 -4.16 -6.72
CA ALA A 131 1.10 -4.56 -7.46
C ALA A 131 -0.18 -4.57 -6.59
N PRO A 132 -0.23 -5.21 -5.40
CA PRO A 132 -1.44 -5.22 -4.57
C PRO A 132 -1.94 -3.82 -4.20
N MET A 133 -1.03 -2.89 -3.92
CA MET A 133 -1.42 -1.51 -3.60
C MET A 133 -1.94 -0.77 -4.81
N SER A 134 -1.37 -1.03 -5.99
CA SER A 134 -1.87 -0.50 -7.27
C SER A 134 -3.27 -1.03 -7.59
N GLU A 135 -3.54 -2.30 -7.30
CA GLU A 135 -4.87 -2.90 -7.48
C GLU A 135 -5.90 -2.22 -6.59
N ILE A 136 -5.62 -2.06 -5.29
CA ILE A 136 -6.50 -1.37 -4.34
C ILE A 136 -6.73 0.06 -4.80
N ALA A 137 -5.68 0.82 -5.13
CA ALA A 137 -5.79 2.20 -5.56
C ALA A 137 -6.66 2.35 -6.82
N GLY A 138 -6.47 1.48 -7.81
CA GLY A 138 -7.28 1.46 -9.03
C GLY A 138 -8.76 1.16 -8.76
N ARG A 139 -9.07 0.23 -7.84
CA ARG A 139 -10.47 -0.05 -7.50
C ARG A 139 -11.12 1.08 -6.71
N MET A 140 -10.39 1.60 -5.72
CA MET A 140 -10.84 2.71 -4.88
C MET A 140 -11.09 3.98 -5.69
N SER A 141 -10.33 4.24 -6.75
CA SER A 141 -10.51 5.45 -7.55
C SER A 141 -11.92 5.56 -8.15
N ILE A 142 -12.53 4.44 -8.55
CA ILE A 142 -13.91 4.42 -9.06
C ILE A 142 -14.93 4.60 -7.94
N GLN A 143 -14.72 4.00 -6.77
CA GLN A 143 -15.60 4.19 -5.62
C GLN A 143 -15.60 5.65 -5.14
N VAL A 144 -14.41 6.26 -5.05
CA VAL A 144 -14.25 7.67 -4.72
C VAL A 144 -14.89 8.54 -5.80
N ALA A 145 -14.65 8.26 -7.08
CA ALA A 145 -15.28 9.00 -8.18
C ALA A 145 -16.81 8.96 -8.08
N ALA A 146 -17.41 7.78 -7.88
CA ALA A 146 -18.85 7.61 -7.72
C ALA A 146 -19.39 8.51 -6.59
N HIS A 147 -18.75 8.46 -5.42
CA HIS A 147 -19.15 9.27 -4.27
C HIS A 147 -19.01 10.76 -4.56
N THR A 148 -17.88 11.20 -5.10
CA THR A 148 -17.64 12.63 -5.40
C THR A 148 -18.53 13.18 -6.51
N LEU A 149 -19.08 12.31 -7.37
CA LEU A 149 -20.03 12.72 -8.41
C LEU A 149 -21.43 12.99 -7.86
N GLU A 150 -21.76 12.55 -6.65
CA GLU A 150 -23.06 12.82 -6.03
C GLU A 150 -23.28 14.31 -5.78
N LYS A 151 -24.52 14.80 -5.95
CA LYS A 151 -24.85 16.21 -5.69
C LYS A 151 -24.61 16.60 -4.23
N ALA A 152 -24.84 15.69 -3.28
CA ALA A 152 -24.61 15.93 -1.86
C ALA A 152 -23.13 16.21 -1.53
N GLN A 153 -22.20 15.69 -2.34
CA GLN A 153 -20.76 15.96 -2.22
C GLN A 153 -20.31 17.17 -3.07
N GLY A 154 -21.25 17.91 -3.68
CA GLY A 154 -20.97 19.03 -4.59
C GLY A 154 -20.68 18.62 -6.03
N GLY A 155 -20.83 17.34 -6.37
CA GLY A 155 -20.55 16.79 -7.69
C GLY A 155 -21.58 17.13 -8.77
N ALA A 156 -21.41 16.54 -9.94
CA ALA A 156 -22.26 16.75 -11.10
C ALA A 156 -23.67 16.15 -10.96
N GLY A 157 -23.89 15.23 -10.02
CA GLY A 157 -25.13 14.45 -9.88
C GLY A 157 -25.21 13.29 -10.87
N LEU A 158 -24.06 12.67 -11.18
CA LEU A 158 -23.98 11.59 -12.17
C LEU A 158 -23.91 10.22 -11.50
N LEU A 159 -24.84 9.34 -11.87
CA LEU A 159 -24.77 7.93 -11.55
C LEU A 159 -23.87 7.22 -12.57
N LEU A 160 -22.84 6.51 -12.11
CA LEU A 160 -21.87 5.86 -13.01
C LEU A 160 -22.52 4.94 -14.04
N GLY A 161 -23.46 4.08 -13.62
CA GLY A 161 -24.12 3.12 -14.50
C GLY A 161 -25.30 3.66 -15.31
N GLY A 162 -25.76 4.88 -15.03
CA GLY A 162 -27.04 5.36 -15.55
C GLY A 162 -28.20 4.43 -15.16
N VAL A 163 -29.27 4.47 -15.95
CA VAL A 163 -30.45 3.59 -15.86
C VAL A 163 -31.05 3.44 -17.27
N PRO A 164 -31.92 2.45 -17.55
CA PRO A 164 -32.58 2.37 -18.86
C PRO A 164 -33.23 3.69 -19.28
N GLY A 165 -32.82 4.23 -20.44
CA GLY A 165 -33.24 5.54 -20.94
C GLY A 165 -32.35 6.73 -20.54
N VAL A 166 -31.34 6.52 -19.69
CA VAL A 166 -30.38 7.54 -19.25
C VAL A 166 -28.95 7.03 -19.47
N PRO A 167 -28.09 7.76 -20.20
CA PRO A 167 -26.75 7.29 -20.49
C PRO A 167 -25.89 7.13 -19.22
N PRO A 168 -24.97 6.16 -19.20
CA PRO A 168 -24.00 6.02 -18.11
C PRO A 168 -22.96 7.14 -18.12
N ALA A 169 -22.23 7.30 -17.02
CA ALA A 169 -21.10 8.19 -16.96
C ALA A 169 -19.96 7.71 -17.87
N ARG A 170 -19.20 8.66 -18.42
CA ARG A 170 -17.98 8.39 -19.19
C ARG A 170 -16.76 8.52 -18.29
N VAL A 171 -15.97 7.47 -18.20
CA VAL A 171 -14.74 7.40 -17.40
C VAL A 171 -13.56 7.26 -18.34
N VAL A 172 -12.58 8.16 -18.22
CA VAL A 172 -11.31 8.07 -18.95
C VAL A 172 -10.22 7.66 -17.97
N VAL A 173 -9.53 6.56 -18.27
CA VAL A 173 -8.40 6.04 -17.50
C VAL A 173 -7.12 6.27 -18.30
N LEU A 174 -6.21 7.09 -17.77
CA LEU A 174 -4.91 7.37 -18.39
C LEU A 174 -3.86 6.42 -17.82
N GLY A 175 -3.43 5.46 -18.64
CA GLY A 175 -2.55 4.36 -18.27
C GLY A 175 -3.34 3.08 -17.99
N GLY A 176 -3.01 2.01 -18.72
CA GLY A 176 -3.61 0.69 -18.67
C GLY A 176 -2.87 -0.29 -17.78
N GLY A 177 -1.87 0.13 -16.99
CA GLY A 177 -1.14 -0.74 -16.05
C GLY A 177 -2.02 -1.35 -14.94
N VAL A 178 -1.41 -1.86 -13.86
CA VAL A 178 -2.15 -2.57 -12.78
C VAL A 178 -3.29 -1.72 -12.20
N ALA A 179 -3.02 -0.46 -11.84
CA ALA A 179 -4.02 0.45 -11.31
C ALA A 179 -5.12 0.77 -12.33
N GLY A 180 -4.75 1.12 -13.57
CA GLY A 180 -5.71 1.44 -14.62
C GLY A 180 -6.60 0.28 -15.02
N THR A 181 -6.04 -0.93 -15.09
CA THR A 181 -6.80 -2.18 -15.33
C THR A 181 -7.84 -2.41 -14.24
N ASN A 182 -7.49 -2.16 -12.98
CA ASN A 182 -8.41 -2.31 -11.85
C ASN A 182 -9.47 -1.20 -11.81
N ALA A 183 -9.12 0.03 -12.19
CA ALA A 183 -10.08 1.11 -12.38
C ALA A 183 -11.07 0.77 -13.50
N ALA A 184 -10.59 0.27 -14.64
CA ALA A 184 -11.46 -0.19 -15.73
C ALA A 184 -12.38 -1.33 -15.29
N THR A 185 -11.84 -2.30 -14.53
CA THR A 185 -12.63 -3.40 -13.96
C THR A 185 -13.82 -2.90 -13.14
N MET A 186 -13.59 -1.94 -12.23
CA MET A 186 -14.65 -1.37 -11.41
C MET A 186 -15.62 -0.49 -12.20
N GLY A 187 -15.10 0.35 -13.11
CA GLY A 187 -15.93 1.23 -13.93
C GLY A 187 -16.90 0.44 -14.81
N VAL A 188 -16.40 -0.56 -15.53
CA VAL A 188 -17.22 -1.47 -16.35
C VAL A 188 -18.21 -2.25 -15.47
N GLY A 189 -17.76 -2.75 -14.31
CA GLY A 189 -18.62 -3.49 -13.37
C GLY A 189 -19.80 -2.66 -12.83
N LEU A 190 -19.65 -1.34 -12.73
CA LEU A 190 -20.73 -0.42 -12.34
C LEU A 190 -21.57 0.08 -13.53
N GLY A 191 -21.28 -0.38 -14.76
CA GLY A 191 -22.00 0.01 -15.96
C GLY A 191 -21.54 1.33 -16.60
N ALA A 192 -20.41 1.89 -16.17
CA ALA A 192 -19.85 3.09 -16.79
C ALA A 192 -19.31 2.80 -18.19
N SER A 193 -19.31 3.82 -19.06
CA SER A 193 -18.59 3.79 -20.33
C SER A 193 -17.12 4.14 -20.06
N VAL A 194 -16.22 3.15 -20.15
CA VAL A 194 -14.81 3.32 -19.80
C VAL A 194 -13.94 3.36 -21.06
N CYS A 195 -13.09 4.37 -21.17
CA CYS A 195 -12.04 4.47 -22.18
C CYS A 195 -10.67 4.44 -21.51
N VAL A 196 -9.80 3.51 -21.90
CA VAL A 196 -8.42 3.41 -21.40
C VAL A 196 -7.46 3.91 -22.47
N VAL A 197 -6.60 4.85 -22.10
CA VAL A 197 -5.57 5.41 -22.97
C VAL A 197 -4.21 4.92 -22.49
N ASP A 198 -3.47 4.22 -23.35
CA ASP A 198 -2.12 3.75 -23.05
C ASP A 198 -1.24 3.86 -24.33
N ARG A 199 0.07 3.94 -24.14
CA ARG A 199 1.05 3.92 -25.24
C ARG A 199 1.39 2.49 -25.68
N SER A 200 1.18 1.51 -24.81
CA SER A 200 1.47 0.10 -25.04
C SER A 200 0.33 -0.57 -25.81
N LEU A 201 0.54 -0.78 -27.11
CA LEU A 201 -0.38 -1.57 -27.95
C LEU A 201 -0.62 -2.99 -27.40
N PRO A 202 0.40 -3.73 -26.89
CA PRO A 202 0.16 -5.01 -26.23
C PRO A 202 -0.81 -4.90 -25.05
N LYS A 203 -0.68 -3.85 -24.23
CA LYS A 203 -1.58 -3.65 -23.08
C LYS A 203 -2.99 -3.31 -23.51
N LEU A 204 -3.15 -2.47 -24.54
CA LEU A 204 -4.47 -2.16 -25.10
C LEU A 204 -5.15 -3.39 -25.69
N ARG A 205 -4.39 -4.30 -26.34
CA ARG A 205 -4.92 -5.59 -26.84
C ARG A 205 -5.38 -6.49 -25.69
N GLU A 206 -4.59 -6.60 -24.62
CA GLU A 206 -4.96 -7.35 -23.42
C GLU A 206 -6.28 -6.83 -22.81
N LEU A 207 -6.38 -5.50 -22.64
CA LEU A 207 -7.57 -4.86 -22.10
C LEU A 207 -8.78 -5.03 -23.02
N SER A 208 -8.60 -4.90 -24.33
CA SER A 208 -9.68 -5.10 -25.31
C SER A 208 -10.16 -6.56 -25.34
N ALA A 209 -9.25 -7.53 -25.23
CA ALA A 209 -9.65 -8.94 -25.13
C ALA A 209 -10.46 -9.24 -23.85
N ARG A 210 -10.17 -8.52 -22.76
CA ARG A 210 -10.84 -8.69 -21.48
C ARG A 210 -12.19 -7.98 -21.37
N PHE A 211 -12.29 -6.74 -21.84
CA PHE A 211 -13.47 -5.89 -21.65
C PHE A 211 -14.29 -5.69 -22.93
N GLY A 212 -13.81 -6.19 -24.08
CA GLY A 212 -14.36 -5.90 -25.39
C GLY A 212 -13.72 -4.67 -26.03
N ALA A 213 -13.95 -4.49 -27.33
CA ALA A 213 -13.70 -3.24 -28.02
C ALA A 213 -14.98 -2.40 -27.96
N ALA A 214 -14.98 -1.34 -27.16
CA ALA A 214 -16.02 -0.32 -27.16
C ALA A 214 -15.39 1.05 -27.37
#